data_AF-A0A914WZR5-F1
#
_entry.id   AF-A0A914WZR5-F1
#
_cell.length_a   1.000
_cell.length_b   1.000
_cell.length_c   1.000
_cell.angle_alpha   90.00
_cell.angle_beta   90.00
_cell.angle_gamma   90.00
#
_symmetry.space_group_name_H-M   'P 1'
#
loop_
_entity.id
_entity.type
_entity.pdbx_description
1 polymer ?
#
loop_
_entity_poly.entity_id
_entity_poly.type
_entity_poly.pdbx_seq_one_letter_code
_entity_poly.pdbx_strand_id
1 'polypeptide(L)'
;MNESLADRGSFLLLLLCVFGYVRQRCAMGDAYAAHYSTRGHGPSPPASPPPEGRYIATSCTKDQWARDDPAFLVLLSAALAVSSILFAVVLGLSLWGFVKFFLWVVFIDCIGVGVVVATLLWFVSNRWLRRVDDQDVEWGYCFDVHLNAFFPLLTMLHVVMPLCFSVMINYPNLLARFFGNTIWFVAIGYYVYITFLGYTALPILKNTHVFLYPFTFLFIFYVATVTAGWNISQTAMNFYHFRAETHNT
;
A
#
# COMPACT_ATOMS: atom_id res chain seq x y z
N MET A 1 14.34 15.27 31.19
CA MET A 1 13.59 16.23 30.37
C MET A 1 14.22 16.50 28.99
N ASN A 2 14.95 15.52 28.40
CA ASN A 2 15.62 15.69 27.10
C ASN A 2 15.23 14.65 26.03
N GLU A 3 14.36 13.67 26.34
CA GLU A 3 13.98 12.63 25.36
C GLU A 3 12.84 13.04 24.42
N SER A 4 12.10 14.11 24.72
CA SER A 4 10.94 14.53 23.90
C SER A 4 11.32 15.26 22.60
N LEU A 5 12.54 15.78 22.47
CA LEU A 5 12.97 16.58 21.31
C LEU A 5 13.59 15.74 20.19
N ALA A 6 14.26 14.62 20.51
CA ALA A 6 14.80 13.69 19.51
C ALA A 6 13.67 12.91 18.78
N ASP A 7 12.57 12.65 19.48
CA ASP A 7 11.44 11.88 18.96
C ASP A 7 10.63 12.67 17.91
N ARG A 8 10.48 13.99 18.11
CA ARG A 8 9.75 14.88 17.17
C ARG A 8 10.46 15.05 15.83
N GLY A 9 11.79 15.02 15.81
CA GLY A 9 12.59 15.18 14.58
C GLY A 9 12.47 13.98 13.64
N SER A 10 12.57 12.76 14.20
CA SER A 10 12.38 11.51 13.45
C SER A 10 10.95 11.36 12.95
N PHE A 11 9.97 11.83 13.72
CA PHE A 11 8.55 11.80 13.37
C PHE A 11 8.19 12.71 12.19
N LEU A 12 8.72 13.94 12.20
CA LEU A 12 8.50 14.89 11.12
C LEU A 12 9.19 14.41 9.85
N LEU A 13 10.36 13.78 9.94
CA LEU A 13 11.03 13.15 8.80
C LEU A 13 10.21 11.99 8.22
N LEU A 14 9.57 11.15 9.03
CA LEU A 14 8.70 10.06 8.56
C LEU A 14 7.45 10.60 7.85
N LEU A 15 6.79 11.60 8.44
CA LEU A 15 5.65 12.29 7.81
C LEU A 15 6.07 12.97 6.50
N LEU A 16 7.20 13.67 6.48
CA LEU A 16 7.73 14.31 5.27
C LEU A 16 8.19 13.29 4.22
N CYS A 17 8.74 12.14 4.62
CA CYS A 17 9.04 11.02 3.72
C CYS A 17 7.77 10.43 3.12
N VAL A 18 6.68 10.38 3.87
CA VAL A 18 5.38 9.86 3.39
C VAL A 18 4.73 10.86 2.44
N PHE A 19 4.68 12.15 2.79
CA PHE A 19 4.21 13.19 1.88
C PHE A 19 5.12 13.33 0.64
N GLY A 20 6.43 13.16 0.80
CA GLY A 20 7.41 13.16 -0.28
C GLY A 20 7.25 11.95 -1.21
N TYR A 21 7.09 10.74 -0.66
CA TYR A 21 6.81 9.52 -1.40
C TYR A 21 5.49 9.61 -2.19
N VAL A 22 4.44 10.15 -1.55
CA VAL A 22 3.14 10.40 -2.20
C VAL A 22 3.27 11.39 -3.35
N ARG A 23 3.98 12.51 -3.15
CA ARG A 23 4.23 13.51 -4.21
C ARG A 23 5.00 12.89 -5.38
N GLN A 24 5.98 12.04 -5.08
CA GLN A 24 6.83 11.41 -6.10
C GLN A 24 6.09 10.34 -6.92
N ARG A 25 5.15 9.60 -6.31
CA ARG A 25 4.32 8.61 -7.02
C ARG A 25 3.20 9.23 -7.86
N CYS A 26 2.52 10.28 -7.37
CA CYS A 26 1.56 11.02 -8.21
C CYS A 26 2.23 11.63 -9.45
N ALA A 27 3.38 12.28 -9.26
CA ALA A 27 4.14 12.86 -10.38
C ALA A 27 4.61 11.81 -11.41
N MET A 28 4.90 10.58 -10.96
CA MET A 28 5.31 9.48 -11.83
C MET A 28 4.14 8.91 -12.65
N GLY A 29 2.94 8.84 -12.06
CA GLY A 29 1.71 8.45 -12.78
C GLY A 29 1.37 9.43 -13.90
N ASP A 30 1.46 10.73 -13.63
CA ASP A 30 1.22 11.79 -14.61
C ASP A 30 2.26 11.78 -15.75
N ALA A 31 3.54 11.57 -15.41
CA ALA A 31 4.62 11.48 -16.38
C ALA A 31 4.51 10.25 -17.29
N TYR A 32 4.04 9.11 -16.75
CA TYR A 32 3.87 7.88 -17.51
C TYR A 32 2.68 7.96 -18.47
N ALA A 33 1.55 8.52 -18.02
CA ALA A 33 0.38 8.79 -18.86
C ALA A 33 0.72 9.75 -20.03
N ALA A 34 1.54 10.76 -19.77
CA ALA A 34 2.01 11.70 -20.80
C ALA A 34 2.94 11.05 -21.83
N HIS A 35 3.84 10.14 -21.42
CA HIS A 35 4.78 9.46 -22.31
C HIS A 35 4.09 8.41 -23.22
N TYR A 36 3.00 7.79 -22.78
CA TYR A 36 2.27 6.84 -23.62
C TYR A 36 1.29 7.50 -24.60
N SER A 37 0.74 8.66 -24.25
CA SER A 37 -0.13 9.44 -25.15
C SER A 37 0.59 9.90 -26.43
N THR A 38 1.92 9.98 -26.43
CA THR A 38 2.71 10.41 -27.60
C THR A 38 3.13 9.25 -28.52
N ARG A 39 2.96 7.98 -28.11
CA ARG A 39 3.26 6.80 -28.95
C ARG A 39 2.03 6.17 -29.63
N GLY A 40 0.83 6.70 -29.41
CA GLY A 40 -0.40 6.20 -30.03
C GLY A 40 -0.66 6.75 -31.43
N HIS A 41 -0.52 5.89 -32.45
CA HIS A 41 -1.08 5.95 -33.81
C HIS A 41 -0.52 6.96 -34.84
N GLY A 42 0.43 6.47 -35.65
CA GLY A 42 0.54 6.80 -37.08
C GLY A 42 0.44 5.52 -37.91
N PRO A 43 -0.12 5.54 -39.14
CA PRO A 43 -0.21 4.34 -39.98
C PRO A 43 1.19 3.88 -40.41
N SER A 44 1.48 2.59 -40.27
CA SER A 44 2.72 1.98 -40.71
C SER A 44 2.83 1.96 -42.24
N PRO A 45 3.95 2.41 -42.84
CA PRO A 45 4.18 2.28 -44.28
C PRO A 45 4.39 0.80 -44.67
N PRO A 46 4.12 0.40 -45.93
CA PRO A 46 4.23 -0.99 -46.35
C PRO A 46 5.69 -1.45 -46.31
N ALA A 47 5.93 -2.62 -45.70
CA ALA A 47 7.24 -3.20 -45.50
C ALA A 47 7.86 -3.73 -46.80
N SER A 48 9.07 -3.30 -47.13
CA SER A 48 9.96 -3.99 -48.06
C SER A 48 10.60 -5.22 -47.36
N PRO A 49 10.91 -6.31 -48.09
CA PRO A 49 11.50 -7.50 -47.48
C PRO A 49 12.96 -7.26 -47.07
N PRO A 50 13.42 -7.78 -45.92
CA PRO A 50 14.79 -7.56 -45.43
C PRO A 50 15.81 -8.50 -46.09
N PRO A 51 17.09 -8.08 -46.22
CA PRO A 51 18.15 -8.95 -46.72
C PRO A 51 18.65 -9.92 -45.64
N GLU A 52 19.08 -11.11 -46.07
CA GLU A 52 19.72 -12.14 -45.25
C GLU A 52 21.05 -11.63 -44.67
N GLY A 53 21.09 -11.46 -43.34
CA GLY A 53 22.31 -11.05 -42.68
C GLY A 53 22.13 -10.84 -41.17
N ARG A 54 22.23 -11.93 -40.40
CA ARG A 54 22.59 -11.94 -38.97
C ARG A 54 21.74 -11.01 -38.08
N TYR A 55 20.56 -11.49 -37.68
CA TYR A 55 19.93 -11.05 -36.44
C TYR A 55 20.78 -11.56 -35.26
N ILE A 56 21.77 -10.78 -34.83
CA ILE A 56 22.13 -10.78 -33.41
C ILE A 56 20.95 -10.14 -32.70
N ALA A 57 19.97 -10.97 -32.32
CA ALA A 57 18.90 -10.56 -31.43
C ALA A 57 19.56 -10.17 -30.11
N THR A 58 19.89 -8.88 -29.94
CA THR A 58 19.92 -8.28 -28.61
C THR A 58 18.59 -8.66 -27.99
N SER A 59 18.64 -9.47 -26.93
CA SER A 59 17.47 -9.94 -26.20
C SER A 59 16.39 -8.87 -26.20
N CYS A 60 15.30 -9.09 -26.94
CA CYS A 60 14.05 -8.44 -26.62
C CYS A 60 13.68 -9.02 -25.26
N THR A 61 14.26 -8.47 -24.20
CA THR A 61 13.79 -8.71 -22.84
C THR A 61 12.32 -8.36 -22.90
N LYS A 62 11.46 -9.37 -22.69
CA LYS A 62 10.05 -9.12 -22.41
C LYS A 62 10.01 -7.97 -21.41
N ASP A 63 9.25 -6.92 -21.71
CA ASP A 63 9.11 -5.79 -20.80
C ASP A 63 8.55 -6.33 -19.47
N GLN A 64 9.44 -6.50 -18.49
CA GLN A 64 9.11 -6.94 -17.14
C GLN A 64 8.59 -5.73 -16.38
N TRP A 65 7.42 -5.87 -15.79
CA TRP A 65 6.77 -4.78 -15.06
C TRP A 65 7.06 -4.86 -13.56
N ALA A 66 7.36 -6.05 -13.05
CA ALA A 66 7.80 -6.23 -11.68
C ALA A 66 9.13 -5.48 -11.44
N ARG A 67 9.17 -4.72 -10.34
CA ARG A 67 10.33 -3.93 -9.96
C ARG A 67 11.39 -4.80 -9.28
N ASP A 68 12.65 -4.63 -9.70
CA ASP A 68 13.82 -5.34 -9.14
C ASP A 68 14.68 -4.46 -8.21
N ASP A 69 14.19 -3.29 -7.78
CA ASP A 69 14.97 -2.32 -6.98
C ASP A 69 14.96 -2.65 -5.47
N PRO A 70 16.12 -2.95 -4.85
CA PRO A 70 16.19 -3.28 -3.42
C PRO A 70 15.90 -2.08 -2.51
N ALA A 71 16.06 -0.84 -3.00
CA ALA A 71 15.95 0.37 -2.19
C ALA A 71 14.54 0.57 -1.57
N PHE A 72 13.47 0.25 -2.32
CA PHE A 72 12.11 0.37 -1.79
C PHE A 72 11.84 -0.63 -0.67
N LEU A 73 12.33 -1.87 -0.80
CA LEU A 73 12.21 -2.88 0.24
C LEU A 73 13.00 -2.51 1.49
N VAL A 74 14.17 -1.88 1.34
CA VAL A 74 14.93 -1.33 2.47
C VAL A 74 14.13 -0.23 3.18
N LEU A 75 13.52 0.69 2.44
CA LEU A 75 12.67 1.73 3.03
C LEU A 75 11.45 1.14 3.76
N LEU A 76 10.76 0.17 3.14
CA LEU A 76 9.59 -0.48 3.73
C LEU A 76 9.95 -1.27 5.00
N SER A 77 11.06 -2.01 4.98
CA SER A 77 11.53 -2.76 6.15
C SER A 77 11.95 -1.84 7.31
N ALA A 78 12.61 -0.72 7.02
CA ALA A 78 12.90 0.31 8.02
C ALA A 78 11.60 0.90 8.60
N ALA A 79 10.61 1.21 7.76
CA ALA A 79 9.32 1.72 8.20
C ALA A 79 8.55 0.70 9.07
N LEU A 80 8.58 -0.59 8.72
CA LEU A 80 8.01 -1.67 9.52
C LEU A 80 8.67 -1.79 10.89
N ALA A 81 10.00 -1.70 10.95
CA ALA A 81 10.74 -1.74 12.21
C ALA A 81 10.43 -0.55 13.11
N VAL A 82 10.53 0.68 12.57
CA VAL A 82 10.29 1.91 13.34
C VAL A 82 8.84 1.99 13.82
N SER A 83 7.88 1.68 12.96
CA SER A 83 6.46 1.68 13.33
C SER A 83 6.15 0.61 14.38
N SER A 84 6.81 -0.56 14.34
CA SER A 84 6.62 -1.59 15.36
C SER A 84 7.18 -1.20 16.73
N ILE A 85 8.32 -0.49 16.77
CA ILE A 85 8.87 0.07 18.00
C ILE A 85 7.90 1.08 18.60
N LEU A 86 7.40 2.01 17.77
CA LEU A 86 6.42 3.01 18.20
C LEU A 86 5.16 2.35 18.77
N PHE A 87 4.61 1.35 18.08
CA PHE A 87 3.41 0.65 18.51
C PHE A 87 3.64 -0.07 19.84
N ALA A 88 4.80 -0.70 20.02
CA ALA A 88 5.17 -1.35 21.28
C ALA A 88 5.31 -0.38 22.44
N VAL A 89 5.89 0.82 22.20
CA VAL A 89 5.96 1.88 23.22
C VAL A 89 4.57 2.36 23.61
N VAL A 90 3.68 2.61 22.64
CA VAL A 90 2.31 3.10 22.89
C VAL A 90 1.47 2.07 23.64
N LEU A 91 1.59 0.78 23.30
CA LEU A 91 0.88 -0.30 23.97
C LEU A 91 1.55 -0.78 25.26
N GLY A 92 2.77 -0.35 25.56
CA GLY A 92 3.52 -0.81 26.73
C GLY A 92 3.93 -2.29 26.66
N LEU A 93 4.20 -2.81 25.46
CA LEU A 93 4.47 -4.23 25.25
C LEU A 93 5.79 -4.68 25.90
N SER A 94 5.78 -5.87 26.49
CA SER A 94 7.02 -6.58 26.85
C SER A 94 7.93 -6.86 25.63
N LEU A 95 9.22 -7.13 25.85
CA LEU A 95 10.15 -7.46 24.75
C LEU A 95 9.66 -8.65 23.91
N TRP A 96 9.08 -9.66 24.55
CA TRP A 96 8.49 -10.81 23.87
C TRP A 96 7.22 -10.44 23.10
N GLY A 97 6.38 -9.57 23.67
CA GLY A 97 5.22 -9.00 23.00
C GLY A 97 5.61 -8.22 21.74
N PHE A 98 6.66 -7.40 21.82
CA PHE A 98 7.23 -6.68 20.68
C PHE A 98 7.67 -7.64 19.57
N VAL A 99 8.42 -8.71 19.88
CA VAL A 99 8.86 -9.69 18.87
C VAL A 99 7.67 -10.38 18.21
N LYS A 100 6.67 -10.82 18.98
CA LYS A 100 5.42 -11.41 18.42
C LYS A 100 4.70 -10.43 17.50
N PHE A 101 4.55 -9.18 17.94
CA PHE A 101 3.89 -8.13 17.17
C PHE A 101 4.65 -7.83 15.87
N PHE A 102 5.96 -7.63 15.94
CA PHE A 102 6.80 -7.37 14.78
C PHE A 102 6.71 -8.49 13.73
N LEU A 103 6.83 -9.75 14.16
CA LEU A 103 6.69 -10.90 13.27
C LEU A 103 5.27 -10.98 12.67
N TRP A 104 4.24 -10.65 13.44
CA TRP A 104 2.86 -10.61 12.96
C TRP A 104 2.70 -9.58 11.83
N VAL A 105 3.14 -8.33 12.06
CA VAL A 105 3.01 -7.25 11.08
C VAL A 105 3.78 -7.58 9.79
N VAL A 106 4.98 -8.16 9.89
CA VAL A 106 5.79 -8.53 8.72
C VAL A 106 5.19 -9.71 7.95
N PHE A 107 4.97 -10.84 8.62
CA PHE A 107 4.63 -12.08 7.92
C PHE A 107 3.14 -12.20 7.61
N ILE A 108 2.27 -11.73 8.51
CA ILE A 108 0.83 -11.86 8.34
C ILE A 108 0.27 -10.64 7.62
N ASP A 109 0.45 -9.45 8.19
CA ASP A 109 -0.22 -8.25 7.69
C ASP A 109 0.40 -7.73 6.37
N CYS A 110 1.73 -7.80 6.21
CA CYS A 110 2.41 -7.37 4.99
C CYS A 110 2.51 -8.53 3.97
N ILE A 111 3.19 -9.63 4.28
CA ILE A 111 3.41 -10.70 3.30
C ILE A 111 2.14 -11.54 3.05
N GLY A 112 1.50 -12.04 4.12
CA GLY A 112 0.37 -12.96 4.01
C GLY A 112 -0.83 -12.34 3.30
N VAL A 113 -1.30 -11.18 3.77
CA VAL A 113 -2.35 -10.40 3.10
C VAL A 113 -1.90 -10.00 1.69
N GLY A 114 -0.63 -9.63 1.50
CA GLY A 114 -0.09 -9.27 0.20
C GLY A 114 -0.16 -10.38 -0.84
N VAL A 115 0.17 -11.61 -0.48
CA VAL A 115 0.05 -12.78 -1.37
C VAL A 115 -1.40 -13.01 -1.78
N VAL A 116 -2.34 -12.89 -0.84
CA VAL A 116 -3.78 -13.05 -1.12
C VAL A 116 -4.25 -11.95 -2.08
N VAL A 117 -3.95 -10.69 -1.77
CA VAL A 117 -4.37 -9.56 -2.60
C VAL A 117 -3.72 -9.60 -3.98
N ALA A 118 -2.42 -9.88 -4.07
CA ALA A 118 -1.72 -10.02 -5.34
C ALA A 118 -2.35 -11.10 -6.22
N THR A 119 -2.67 -12.26 -5.64
CA THR A 119 -3.30 -13.37 -6.37
C THR A 119 -4.70 -13.02 -6.86
N LEU A 120 -5.50 -12.34 -6.04
CA LEU A 120 -6.84 -11.88 -6.45
C LEU A 120 -6.78 -10.85 -7.57
N LEU A 121 -5.92 -9.84 -7.45
CA LEU A 121 -5.80 -8.79 -8.46
C LEU A 121 -5.16 -9.31 -9.76
N TRP A 122 -4.20 -10.22 -9.65
CA TRP A 122 -3.63 -10.94 -10.78
C TRP A 122 -4.70 -11.75 -11.54
N PHE A 123 -5.54 -12.48 -10.81
CA PHE A 123 -6.64 -13.23 -11.40
C PHE A 123 -7.65 -12.30 -12.07
N VAL A 124 -8.10 -11.24 -11.39
CA VAL A 124 -9.09 -10.30 -11.91
C VAL A 124 -8.58 -9.59 -13.16
N SER A 125 -7.34 -9.11 -13.11
CA SER A 125 -6.74 -8.36 -14.22
C SER A 125 -6.58 -9.23 -15.47
N ASN A 126 -6.04 -10.44 -15.34
CA ASN A 126 -5.85 -11.35 -16.46
C ASN A 126 -7.16 -11.91 -17.01
N ARG A 127 -8.18 -12.12 -16.16
CA ARG A 127 -9.44 -12.71 -16.58
C ARG A 127 -10.38 -11.75 -17.30
N TRP A 128 -10.40 -10.48 -16.91
CA TRP A 128 -11.42 -9.52 -17.36
C TRP A 128 -10.90 -8.18 -17.89
N LEU A 129 -9.71 -7.75 -17.49
CA LEU A 129 -9.23 -6.39 -17.75
C LEU A 129 -8.19 -6.31 -18.88
N ARG A 130 -7.69 -7.44 -19.39
CA ARG A 130 -6.74 -7.44 -20.52
C ARG A 130 -7.38 -6.89 -21.78
N ARG A 131 -6.63 -6.01 -22.46
CA ARG A 131 -6.97 -5.46 -23.78
C ARG A 131 -6.36 -6.29 -24.91
N VAL A 132 -5.17 -6.86 -24.69
CA VAL A 132 -4.41 -7.62 -25.67
C VAL A 132 -4.06 -8.99 -25.09
N ASP A 133 -4.16 -10.03 -25.92
CA ASP A 133 -3.97 -11.43 -25.52
C ASP A 133 -2.51 -11.90 -25.56
N ASP A 134 -1.57 -11.05 -25.98
CA ASP A 134 -0.14 -11.34 -26.14
C ASP A 134 0.68 -11.28 -24.85
N GLN A 135 0.28 -10.42 -23.90
CA GLN A 135 0.97 -10.24 -22.62
C GLN A 135 0.01 -10.36 -21.43
N ASP A 136 0.40 -11.17 -20.44
CA ASP A 136 -0.25 -11.31 -19.14
C ASP A 136 0.31 -10.29 -18.14
N VAL A 137 -0.52 -9.90 -17.16
CA VAL A 137 -0.07 -9.20 -15.97
C VAL A 137 0.73 -10.17 -15.11
N GLU A 138 1.95 -9.76 -14.75
CA GLU A 138 2.84 -10.54 -13.89
C GLU A 138 2.35 -10.57 -12.44
N TRP A 139 2.39 -11.73 -11.80
CA TRP A 139 2.03 -11.83 -10.37
C TRP A 139 2.96 -10.98 -9.49
N GLY A 140 4.26 -10.93 -9.82
CA GLY A 140 5.25 -10.09 -9.11
C GLY A 140 4.91 -8.61 -9.17
N TYR A 141 4.35 -8.14 -10.30
CA TYR A 141 3.85 -6.78 -10.41
C TYR A 141 2.65 -6.53 -9.47
N CYS A 142 1.70 -7.46 -9.42
CA CYS A 142 0.55 -7.36 -8.51
C CYS A 142 0.98 -7.28 -7.04
N PHE A 143 2.03 -8.03 -6.67
CA PHE A 143 2.62 -7.97 -5.34
C PHE A 143 3.37 -6.66 -5.08
N ASP A 144 4.12 -6.12 -6.05
CA ASP A 144 4.76 -4.80 -5.93
C ASP A 144 3.70 -3.68 -5.76
N VAL A 145 2.60 -3.72 -6.50
CA VAL A 145 1.48 -2.78 -6.31
C VAL A 145 0.92 -2.86 -4.89
N HIS A 146 0.76 -4.07 -4.33
CA HIS A 146 0.36 -4.24 -2.93
C HIS A 146 1.36 -3.59 -1.97
N LEU A 147 2.67 -3.85 -2.10
CA LEU A 147 3.68 -3.27 -1.22
C LEU A 147 3.70 -1.74 -1.29
N ASN A 148 3.54 -1.18 -2.50
CA ASN A 148 3.46 0.26 -2.71
C ASN A 148 2.20 0.88 -2.07
N ALA A 149 1.06 0.20 -2.14
CA ALA A 149 -0.18 0.63 -1.49
C ALA A 149 -0.15 0.43 0.03
N PHE A 150 0.57 -0.58 0.50
CA PHE A 150 0.72 -0.91 1.92
C PHE A 150 1.53 0.16 2.67
N PHE A 151 2.53 0.78 2.05
CA PHE A 151 3.39 1.77 2.74
C PHE A 151 2.63 2.99 3.31
N PRO A 152 1.75 3.70 2.54
CA PRO A 152 0.90 4.75 3.11
C PRO A 152 -0.09 4.23 4.17
N LEU A 153 -0.64 3.04 3.98
CA LEU A 153 -1.56 2.40 4.93
C LEU A 153 -0.85 2.10 6.26
N LEU A 154 0.35 1.53 6.21
CA LEU A 154 1.23 1.28 7.34
C LEU A 154 1.49 2.58 8.10
N THR A 155 1.81 3.66 7.39
CA THR A 155 2.06 4.96 8.03
C THR A 155 0.82 5.46 8.78
N MET A 156 -0.34 5.47 8.13
CA MET A 156 -1.56 5.97 8.78
C MET A 156 -1.96 5.11 9.99
N LEU A 157 -1.88 3.79 9.88
CA LEU A 157 -2.38 2.87 10.90
C LEU A 157 -1.37 2.50 11.99
N HIS A 158 -0.07 2.49 11.70
CA HIS A 158 0.97 2.10 12.65
C HIS A 158 1.83 3.28 13.13
N VAL A 159 1.69 4.47 12.52
CA VAL A 159 2.40 5.68 12.96
C VAL A 159 1.41 6.73 13.48
N VAL A 160 0.45 7.16 12.65
CA VAL A 160 -0.49 8.23 13.03
C VAL A 160 -1.51 7.75 14.06
N MET A 161 -2.15 6.59 13.82
CA MET A 161 -3.20 6.09 14.72
C MET A 161 -2.71 5.86 16.16
N PRO A 162 -1.57 5.19 16.43
CA PRO A 162 -1.09 4.98 17.79
C PRO A 162 -0.75 6.28 18.52
N LEU A 163 -0.19 7.28 17.82
CA LEU A 163 0.04 8.60 18.42
C LEU A 163 -1.25 9.29 18.85
N CYS A 164 -2.26 9.24 17.98
CA CYS A 164 -3.56 9.82 18.28
C CYS A 164 -4.34 8.98 19.32
N PHE A 165 -3.91 7.74 19.58
CA PHE A 165 -4.64 6.82 20.42
C PHE A 165 -4.80 7.33 21.85
N SER A 166 -3.66 7.62 22.49
CA SER A 166 -3.61 8.10 23.88
C SER A 166 -4.18 9.52 24.04
N VAL A 167 -4.13 10.33 22.98
CA VAL A 167 -4.58 11.73 23.03
C VAL A 167 -6.09 11.85 22.86
N MET A 168 -6.69 11.08 21.96
CA MET A 168 -8.09 11.31 21.55
C MET A 168 -8.90 10.05 21.24
N ILE A 169 -8.32 8.98 20.71
CA ILE A 169 -9.12 7.85 20.18
C ILE A 169 -9.60 6.90 21.29
N ASN A 170 -8.90 6.84 22.43
CA ASN A 170 -9.26 5.94 23.54
C ASN A 170 -10.49 6.37 24.37
N TYR A 171 -11.16 7.47 24.02
CA TYR A 171 -12.35 7.93 24.74
C TYR A 171 -13.65 7.37 24.13
N PRO A 172 -14.71 7.14 24.92
CA PRO A 172 -15.98 6.58 24.44
C PRO A 172 -16.89 7.61 23.71
N ASN A 173 -16.37 8.77 23.33
CA ASN A 173 -17.16 9.85 22.76
C ASN A 173 -17.31 9.75 21.23
N LEU A 174 -18.24 10.51 20.65
CA LEU A 174 -18.47 10.52 19.19
C LEU A 174 -17.26 11.03 18.41
N LEU A 175 -16.56 12.04 18.93
CA LEU A 175 -15.42 12.66 18.26
C LEU A 175 -14.25 11.68 18.09
N ALA A 176 -13.93 10.92 19.13
CA ALA A 176 -12.92 9.86 19.12
C ALA A 176 -13.24 8.77 18.09
N ARG A 177 -14.51 8.35 18.01
CA ARG A 177 -15.00 7.38 17.03
C ARG A 177 -14.91 7.90 15.61
N PHE A 178 -15.43 9.10 15.38
CA PHE A 178 -15.39 9.74 14.06
C PHE A 178 -13.95 9.90 13.57
N PHE A 179 -13.06 10.42 14.42
CA PHE A 179 -11.66 10.62 14.07
C PHE A 179 -10.92 9.30 13.84
N GLY A 180 -11.06 8.31 14.75
CA GLY A 180 -10.44 7.00 14.61
C GLY A 180 -10.88 6.30 13.33
N ASN A 181 -12.19 6.27 13.06
CA ASN A 181 -12.73 5.66 11.85
C ASN A 181 -12.35 6.46 10.59
N THR A 182 -12.17 7.78 10.68
CA THR A 182 -11.67 8.61 9.55
C THR A 182 -10.24 8.22 9.19
N ILE A 183 -9.36 7.96 10.16
CA ILE A 183 -8.01 7.47 9.87
C ILE A 183 -8.06 6.14 9.11
N TRP A 184 -8.92 5.20 9.52
CA TRP A 184 -9.11 3.93 8.80
C TRP A 184 -9.66 4.12 7.39
N PHE A 185 -10.69 4.96 7.25
CA PHE A 185 -11.29 5.28 5.96
C PHE A 185 -10.27 5.88 5.00
N VAL A 186 -9.48 6.86 5.46
CA VAL A 186 -8.44 7.50 4.66
C VAL A 186 -7.32 6.50 4.34
N ALA A 187 -6.86 5.71 5.30
CA ALA A 187 -5.79 4.73 5.09
C ALA A 187 -6.16 3.67 4.02
N ILE A 188 -7.34 3.06 4.14
CA ILE A 188 -7.82 2.07 3.16
C ILE A 188 -8.17 2.76 1.83
N GLY A 189 -8.71 3.98 1.87
CA GLY A 189 -8.98 4.77 0.68
C GLY A 189 -7.71 5.04 -0.14
N TYR A 190 -6.61 5.41 0.53
CA TYR A 190 -5.30 5.54 -0.09
C TYR A 190 -4.80 4.22 -0.65
N TYR A 191 -4.94 3.12 0.08
CA TYR A 191 -4.55 1.81 -0.40
C TYR A 191 -5.27 1.45 -1.72
N VAL A 192 -6.58 1.66 -1.79
CA VAL A 192 -7.40 1.44 -3.00
C VAL A 192 -6.95 2.35 -4.15
N TYR A 193 -6.71 3.63 -3.85
CA TYR A 193 -6.28 4.61 -4.86
C TYR A 193 -4.89 4.30 -5.44
N ILE A 194 -3.90 3.98 -4.60
CA ILE A 194 -2.55 3.61 -5.07
C ILE A 194 -2.59 2.31 -5.87
N THR A 195 -3.45 1.35 -5.47
CA THR A 195 -3.69 0.14 -6.26
C THR A 195 -4.20 0.50 -7.65
N PHE A 196 -5.24 1.34 -7.75
CA PHE A 196 -5.77 1.82 -9.02
C PHE A 196 -4.71 2.52 -9.90
N LEU A 197 -3.90 3.39 -9.30
CA LEU A 197 -2.81 4.08 -10.02
C LEU A 197 -1.77 3.10 -10.56
N GLY A 198 -1.43 2.05 -9.80
CA GLY A 198 -0.57 0.97 -10.25
C GLY A 198 -1.10 0.37 -11.54
N TYR A 199 -2.29 -0.25 -11.51
CA TYR A 199 -2.83 -0.92 -12.68
C TYR A 199 -3.14 -0.01 -13.87
N THR A 200 -3.39 1.27 -13.65
CA THR A 200 -3.60 2.25 -14.75
C THR A 200 -2.30 2.57 -15.49
N ALA A 201 -1.13 2.33 -14.88
CA ALA A 201 0.15 2.44 -15.56
C ALA A 201 0.39 1.30 -16.58
N LEU A 202 -0.36 0.20 -16.52
CA LEU A 202 -0.23 -0.90 -17.46
C LEU A 202 -1.04 -0.64 -18.74
N PRO A 203 -0.39 -0.42 -19.91
CA PRO A 203 -1.10 -0.16 -21.16
C PRO A 203 -1.87 -1.38 -21.69
N ILE A 204 -1.53 -2.57 -21.20
CA ILE A 204 -2.18 -3.84 -21.55
C ILE A 204 -3.57 -3.99 -20.93
N LEU A 205 -3.94 -3.14 -19.98
CA LEU A 205 -5.23 -3.18 -19.29
C LEU A 205 -6.21 -2.13 -19.82
N LYS A 206 -7.49 -2.50 -19.86
CA LYS A 206 -8.64 -1.62 -20.10
C LYS A 206 -9.53 -1.61 -18.87
N ASN A 207 -10.37 -0.57 -18.74
CA ASN A 207 -11.37 -0.46 -17.67
C ASN A 207 -10.78 -0.60 -16.24
N THR A 208 -9.60 -0.01 -16.01
CA THR A 208 -8.91 -0.09 -14.70
C THR A 208 -9.69 0.59 -13.57
N HIS A 209 -10.70 1.42 -13.87
CA HIS A 209 -11.59 2.03 -12.89
C HIS A 209 -12.32 1.02 -11.99
N VAL A 210 -12.42 -0.26 -12.39
CA VAL A 210 -12.95 -1.35 -11.55
C VAL A 210 -12.20 -1.47 -10.23
N PHE A 211 -10.89 -1.16 -10.20
CA PHE A 211 -10.11 -1.17 -8.96
C PHE A 211 -10.55 -0.11 -7.94
N LEU A 212 -11.35 0.89 -8.33
CA LEU A 212 -11.93 1.89 -7.42
C LEU A 212 -13.25 1.45 -6.79
N TYR A 213 -13.90 0.38 -7.27
CA TYR A 213 -15.20 -0.07 -6.73
C TYR A 213 -15.18 -0.38 -5.22
N PRO A 214 -14.11 -0.97 -4.64
CA PRO A 214 -14.00 -1.14 -3.18
C PRO A 214 -14.18 0.15 -2.37
N PHE A 215 -13.89 1.32 -2.94
CA PHE A 215 -14.04 2.61 -2.27
C PHE A 215 -15.50 2.91 -1.90
N THR A 216 -16.46 2.47 -2.74
CA THR A 216 -17.90 2.68 -2.45
C THR A 216 -18.33 1.85 -1.24
N PHE A 217 -17.93 0.58 -1.19
CA PHE A 217 -18.21 -0.29 -0.05
C PHE A 217 -17.51 0.20 1.22
N LEU A 218 -16.29 0.73 1.09
CA LEU A 218 -15.56 1.35 2.18
C LEU A 218 -16.30 2.56 2.77
N PHE A 219 -16.90 3.41 1.94
CA PHE A 219 -17.69 4.55 2.40
C PHE A 219 -18.95 4.10 3.17
N ILE A 220 -19.66 3.11 2.65
CA ILE A 220 -20.83 2.52 3.33
C ILE A 220 -20.41 1.94 4.68
N PHE A 221 -19.31 1.18 4.72
CA PHE A 221 -18.78 0.60 5.95
C PHE A 221 -18.36 1.67 6.96
N TYR A 222 -17.72 2.75 6.51
CA TYR A 222 -17.35 3.88 7.35
C TYR A 222 -18.59 4.53 8.00
N VAL A 223 -19.64 4.83 7.23
CA VAL A 223 -20.89 5.39 7.78
C VAL A 223 -21.54 4.41 8.76
N ALA A 224 -21.57 3.11 8.43
CA ALA A 224 -22.10 2.08 9.31
C ALA A 224 -21.36 2.00 10.64
N THR A 225 -20.02 2.01 10.65
CA THR A 225 -19.24 1.93 11.90
C THR A 225 -19.40 3.17 12.77
N VAL A 226 -19.45 4.38 12.20
CA VAL A 226 -19.69 5.61 12.95
C VAL A 226 -21.10 5.63 13.56
N THR A 227 -22.12 5.24 12.79
CA THR A 227 -23.53 5.24 13.26
C THR A 227 -23.83 4.11 14.25
N ALA A 228 -23.22 2.94 14.09
CA ALA A 228 -23.30 1.84 15.06
C ALA A 228 -22.52 2.13 16.36
N GLY A 229 -21.75 3.22 16.39
CA GLY A 229 -20.96 3.61 17.55
C GLY A 229 -19.70 2.76 17.76
N TRP A 230 -19.24 2.04 16.73
CA TRP A 230 -18.07 1.19 16.78
C TRP A 230 -16.78 1.97 16.46
N ASN A 231 -15.81 1.96 17.38
CA ASN A 231 -14.46 2.48 17.15
C ASN A 231 -13.54 1.36 16.66
N ILE A 232 -13.19 1.39 15.35
CA ILE A 232 -12.32 0.37 14.75
C ILE A 232 -10.92 0.42 15.37
N SER A 233 -10.39 1.62 15.61
CA SER A 233 -9.05 1.79 16.17
C SER A 233 -8.93 1.21 17.59
N GLN A 234 -9.94 1.38 18.45
CA GLN A 234 -9.93 0.73 19.78
C GLN A 234 -9.94 -0.79 19.66
N THR A 235 -10.72 -1.32 18.71
CA THR A 235 -10.78 -2.78 18.48
C THR A 235 -9.45 -3.32 17.98
N ALA A 236 -8.80 -2.61 17.05
CA ALA A 236 -7.48 -2.97 16.54
C ALA A 236 -6.40 -2.92 17.65
N MET A 237 -6.38 -1.86 18.47
CA MET A 237 -5.43 -1.74 19.57
C MET A 237 -5.60 -2.87 20.60
N ASN A 238 -6.83 -3.16 21.00
CA ASN A 238 -7.13 -4.26 21.92
C ASN A 238 -6.72 -5.62 21.35
N PHE A 239 -6.96 -5.84 20.05
CA PHE A 239 -6.58 -7.05 19.36
C PHE A 239 -5.07 -7.26 19.31
N TYR A 240 -4.31 -6.23 18.95
CA TYR A 240 -2.85 -6.31 18.92
C TYR A 240 -2.25 -6.50 20.31
N HIS A 241 -2.78 -5.80 21.32
CA HIS A 241 -2.36 -6.00 22.71
C HIS A 241 -2.61 -7.45 23.18
N PHE A 242 -3.82 -7.97 22.97
CA PHE A 242 -4.18 -9.34 23.34
C PHE A 242 -3.28 -10.39 22.67
N ARG A 243 -2.95 -10.20 21.39
CA ARG A 243 -2.08 -11.12 20.66
C ARG A 243 -0.63 -11.09 21.14
N ALA A 244 -0.11 -9.90 21.38
CA ALA A 244 1.26 -9.71 21.84
C ALA A 244 1.45 -10.22 23.28
N GLU A 245 0.50 -9.94 24.18
CA GLU A 245 0.59 -10.21 25.62
C GLU A 245 -0.27 -11.39 26.07
N THR A 246 -0.27 -12.47 25.28
CA THR A 246 -0.79 -13.76 25.74
C THR A 246 0.14 -14.33 26.83
N HIS A 247 -0.32 -14.23 28.08
CA HIS A 247 0.14 -14.80 29.37
C HIS A 247 0.63 -13.78 30.41
N ASN A 248 -0.30 -13.30 31.26
CA ASN A 248 -0.12 -12.90 32.67
C ASN A 248 -1.47 -12.69 33.38
N THR A 249 -2.40 -13.64 33.21
CA THR A 249 -3.56 -13.82 34.10
C THR A 249 -3.61 -15.26 34.54
#